data_AF-A0A7Y3UP71-F1
#
_entry.id   AF-A0A7Y3UP71-F1
#
_cell.length_a   1.000
_cell.length_b   1.000
_cell.length_c   1.000
_cell.angle_alpha   90.00
_cell.angle_beta   90.00
_cell.angle_gamma   90.00
#
_symmetry.space_group_name_H-M   'P 1'
#
loop_
_entity.id
_entity.type
_entity.pdbx_description
1 polymer ?
#
loop_
_entity_poly.entity_id
_entity_poly.type
_entity_poly.pdbx_seq_one_letter_code
_entity_poly.pdbx_strand_id
1 'polypeptide(L)' 'MSTNGNPAYSFDTGLTYQPRNNLQFDTSAGVGFSDNADDWFVGAGINFTFPF' A
#
# COMPACT_ATOMS: atom_id res chain seq x y z
N MET A 1 14.36 -5.79 14.09
CA MET A 1 14.82 -4.41 13.88
C MET A 1 16.30 -4.47 13.57
N SER A 2 16.70 -4.23 12.32
CA SER A 2 18.13 -4.22 11.94
C SER A 2 18.76 -2.92 12.43
N THR A 3 19.85 -3.03 13.18
CA THR A 3 20.53 -1.91 13.84
C THR A 3 21.69 -1.33 13.01
N ASN A 4 21.81 -1.68 11.72
CA ASN A 4 22.90 -1.24 10.81
C ASN A 4 22.46 -1.01 9.35
N GLY A 5 21.18 -0.79 9.06
CA GLY A 5 20.69 -0.51 7.70
C GLY A 5 20.49 0.99 7.47
N ASN A 6 21.00 1.53 6.36
CA ASN A 6 20.64 2.87 5.89
C ASN A 6 19.10 2.98 5.83
N PRO A 7 18.45 4.07 6.30
CA PRO A 7 17.00 4.11 6.38
C PRO A 7 16.34 3.99 4.99
N ALA A 8 15.25 3.25 4.91
CA ALA A 8 14.40 3.18 3.73
C ALA A 8 13.28 4.24 3.85
N TYR A 9 13.33 5.29 3.03
CA TYR A 9 12.31 6.32 2.94
C TYR A 9 11.51 6.14 1.65
N SER A 10 10.19 6.13 1.76
CA SER A 10 9.28 6.09 0.62
C SER A 10 8.09 7.01 0.87
N PHE A 11 7.43 7.43 -0.22
CA PHE A 11 6.13 8.10 -0.18
C PHE A 11 5.12 7.26 -0.93
N ASP A 12 4.00 7.00 -0.27
CA ASP A 12 2.89 6.22 -0.78
C ASP A 12 1.61 7.03 -0.87
N THR A 13 0.78 6.66 -1.84
CA THR A 13 -0.57 7.18 -2.03
C THR A 13 -1.50 6.06 -2.43
N GLY A 14 -2.78 6.21 -2.14
CA GLY A 14 -3.77 5.21 -2.49
C GLY A 14 -5.16 5.78 -2.66
N LEU A 15 -6.00 5.00 -3.33
CA LEU A 15 -7.42 5.26 -3.50
C LEU A 15 -8.20 4.03 -3.04
N THR A 16 -9.21 4.28 -2.21
CA THR A 16 -10.17 3.28 -1.78
C THR A 16 -11.53 3.61 -2.37
N TYR A 17 -12.18 2.61 -2.96
CA TYR A 17 -13.50 2.72 -3.54
C TYR A 17 -14.43 1.62 -3.03
N GLN A 18 -15.57 2.00 -2.48
CA GLN A 18 -16.55 1.07 -1.91
C GLN A 18 -17.87 1.14 -2.69
N PRO A 19 -18.04 0.38 -3.78
CA PRO A 19 -19.27 0.42 -4.58
C PRO A 19 -20.48 -0.20 -3.87
N ARG A 20 -20.26 -1.06 -2.87
CA ARG A 20 -21.31 -1.64 -2.02
C ARG A 20 -20.81 -1.73 -0.58
N ASN A 21 -21.71 -1.69 0.40
CA ASN A 21 -21.34 -1.77 1.82
C ASN A 21 -20.51 -3.02 2.18
N ASN A 22 -20.66 -4.10 1.41
CA ASN A 22 -19.94 -5.36 1.62
C ASN A 22 -18.78 -5.61 0.64
N LEU A 23 -18.48 -4.66 -0.25
CA LEU A 23 -17.44 -4.79 -1.28
C LEU A 23 -16.63 -3.50 -1.39
N GLN A 24 -15.34 -3.59 -1.10
CA GLN A 24 -14.39 -2.49 -1.23
C GLN A 24 -13.22 -2.92 -2.11
N PHE A 25 -12.75 -1.99 -2.93
CA PHE A 25 -11.54 -2.08 -3.72
C PHE A 25 -10.55 -1.04 -3.21
N ASP A 26 -9.28 -1.39 -3.20
CA ASP A 26 -8.20 -0.47 -2.89
C ASP A 26 -7.10 -0.60 -3.93
N THR A 27 -6.47 0.53 -4.24
CA THR A 27 -5.23 0.55 -5.01
C THR A 27 -4.27 1.51 -4.34
N SER A 28 -2.99 1.15 -4.34
CA SER A 28 -1.92 1.95 -3.77
C SER A 28 -0.72 1.94 -4.72
N ALA A 29 0.07 3.00 -4.65
CA ALA A 29 1.35 3.07 -5.32
C ALA A 29 2.29 3.94 -4.48
N GLY A 30 3.58 3.75 -4.62
CA GLY A 30 4.56 4.60 -3.97
C GLY A 30 5.90 4.61 -4.67
N VAL A 31 6.75 5.52 -4.24
CA VAL A 31 8.10 5.74 -4.78
C VAL A 31 9.11 5.80 -3.63
N GLY A 32 10.29 5.22 -3.86
CA GLY A 32 11.42 5.28 -2.94
C GLY A 32 12.21 6.59 -3.08
N PHE A 33 12.66 7.14 -1.96
CA PHE A 33 13.53 8.32 -1.89
C PHE A 33 14.92 8.03 -1.30
N SER A 34 15.22 6.76 -1.07
CA SER A 34 16.49 6.30 -0.53
C SER A 34 16.94 5.05 -1.26
N ASP A 35 18.26 4.86 -1.37
CA ASP A 35 18.87 3.69 -2.02
C ASP A 35 18.44 2.34 -1.39
N ASN A 36 17.91 2.37 -0.16
CA ASN A 36 17.44 1.20 0.55
C ASN A 36 15.91 0.96 0.44
N ALA A 37 15.20 1.79 -0.32
CA ALA A 37 13.78 1.61 -0.61
C ALA A 37 13.60 1.12 -2.07
N ASP A 38 12.52 0.41 -2.34
CA ASP A 38 12.14 0.09 -3.73
C ASP A 38 11.88 1.38 -4.52
N ASP A 39 12.40 1.47 -5.74
CA ASP A 39 12.24 2.66 -6.61
C ASP A 39 10.77 3.06 -6.78
N TRP A 40 9.91 2.05 -6.98
CA TRP A 40 8.47 2.21 -7.03
C TRP A 40 7.76 0.90 -6.66
N PHE A 41 6.54 1.02 -6.15
CA PHE A 41 5.66 -0.13 -5.92
C PHE A 41 4.22 0.19 -6.34
N VAL A 42 3.45 -0.86 -6.62
CA VAL A 42 2.02 -0.79 -6.88
C VAL A 42 1.31 -1.94 -6.16
N GLY A 43 0.14 -1.65 -5.59
CA GLY A 43 -0.71 -2.59 -4.88
C GLY A 43 -2.17 -2.44 -5.30
N ALA A 44 -2.90 -3.55 -5.25
CA ALA A 44 -4.35 -3.57 -5.41
C ALA A 44 -4.95 -4.62 -4.48
N GLY A 45 -6.10 -4.31 -3.90
CA GLY A 45 -6.81 -5.13 -2.94
C GLY A 45 -8.31 -5.16 -3.17
N ILE A 46 -8.92 -6.22 -2.65
CA ILE A 46 -10.37 -6.42 -2.62
C ILE A 46 -10.75 -6.93 -1.23
N ASN A 47 -11.71 -6.25 -0.61
CA ASN A 47 -12.27 -6.62 0.68
C ASN A 47 -13.74 -6.98 0.50
N PHE A 48 -14.13 -8.15 1.00
CA PHE A 48 -15.51 -8.60 1.02
C PHE A 48 -15.92 -8.95 2.45
N THR A 49 -16.95 -8.27 2.96
CA THR A 49 -17.50 -8.55 4.29
C THR A 49 -18.69 -9.49 4.16
N PHE A 50 -18.57 -10.70 4.71
CA PHE A 50 -19.69 -11.63 4.82
C PHE A 50 -20.61 -11.21 5.97
N PRO A 51 -21.91 -10.99 5.72
CA PRO A 51 -22.87 -10.82 6.80
C PRO A 51 -23.19 -12.19 7.39
N PHE A 52 -22.73 -12.45 8.61
CA PHE A 52 -23.16 -13.58 9.44
C PHE A 52 -23.89 -13.05 10.68
#